data_AF-A0A3M2CK14-F1
#
_entry.id   AF-A0A3M2CK14-F1
#
_cell.length_a   1.000
_cell.length_b   1.000
_cell.length_c   1.000
_cell.angle_alpha   90.00
_cell.angle_beta   90.00
_cell.angle_gamma   90.00
#
_symmetry.space_group_name_H-M   'P 1'
#
loop_
_entity.id
_entity.type
_entity.pdbx_description
1 polymer ?
#
loop_
_entity_poly.entity_id
_entity_poly.type
_entity_poly.pdbx_seq_one_letter_code
_entity_poly.pdbx_strand_id
1 'polypeptide(L)'
;MDSCSKDRNSHRRAIRSPPFPSPQRRVAVSYDPPLNPKQRRELEAALNALPKKDRDRLFDAARRQRSDAQKRRRAKSRETIDGERVGGKSRPDPLIDWVLRLLAEERKRGHSEESHHATQSSDLHEGLVIGLTRRWARVRPDGAEPVGCRLSADLASRQQSDIAVGDRAVFTTQTDGDPEVVRVLPRRTVLSRPDPRDPRTERVVAANIDAVVIVVSLVSPPLHPRLIDRYLVAIEHGGAVPIIAVNKADLADADGLRAAEERLSPYRDAGIPVVFCKAHPETGERDVSALRERLVGRTCAFVGHSGVGKSSLANALDPTLRLETGAVRGQDLRGRHTTTSSAMHFVPDPRGEIRVIDTPGVRYFGLADITPDELRWMFPEFVDLAWDCKFTDCTHEHEPGCAVKAAVADGLIASVRYETYLRLLEELRTGKPPGEITERIRPPRED
;
A
#
# COMPACT_ATOMS: atom_id res chain seq x y z
N MET A 1 -15.90 81.44 -0.29
CA MET A 1 -14.77 80.49 -0.24
C MET A 1 -15.13 79.33 -1.14
N ASP A 2 -14.45 79.32 -2.29
CA ASP A 2 -14.33 78.26 -3.30
C ASP A 2 -14.18 76.86 -2.68
N SER A 3 -14.55 75.72 -3.26
CA SER A 3 -14.33 75.25 -4.65
C SER A 3 -15.00 73.85 -4.75
N CYS A 4 -15.76 73.55 -5.82
CA CYS A 4 -15.31 72.90 -7.07
C CYS A 4 -15.07 71.37 -6.91
N SER A 5 -16.07 70.53 -7.25
CA SER A 5 -16.21 69.84 -8.56
C SER A 5 -15.22 68.69 -8.80
N LYS A 6 -15.74 67.46 -8.97
CA LYS A 6 -15.70 66.73 -10.25
C LYS A 6 -16.42 65.37 -10.17
N ASP A 7 -17.40 65.24 -11.05
CA ASP A 7 -17.96 64.00 -11.59
C ASP A 7 -16.91 62.97 -12.03
N ARG A 8 -17.29 61.68 -11.94
CA ARG A 8 -17.28 60.76 -13.09
C ARG A 8 -18.01 59.45 -12.79
N ASN A 9 -19.20 59.34 -13.40
CA ASN A 9 -19.74 58.16 -14.10
C ASN A 9 -18.89 56.88 -14.10
N SER A 10 -19.49 55.73 -13.76
CA SER A 10 -19.73 54.68 -14.77
C SER A 10 -20.50 53.47 -14.23
N HIS A 11 -21.59 53.15 -14.93
CA HIS A 11 -22.19 51.82 -15.04
C HIS A 11 -21.15 50.70 -15.23
N ARG A 12 -21.28 49.60 -14.49
CA ARG A 12 -20.88 48.24 -14.92
C ARG A 12 -21.89 47.25 -14.35
N ARG A 13 -22.95 46.90 -15.09
CA ARG A 13 -23.05 45.72 -15.97
C ARG A 13 -22.32 44.49 -15.42
N ALA A 14 -23.15 43.50 -15.07
CA ALA A 14 -22.78 42.12 -14.81
C ALA A 14 -21.86 41.58 -15.91
N ILE A 15 -20.70 41.05 -15.49
CA ILE A 15 -19.89 40.14 -16.30
C ILE A 15 -19.71 38.89 -15.44
N ARG A 16 -20.34 37.80 -15.89
CA ARG A 16 -20.16 36.45 -15.39
C ARG A 16 -18.67 36.08 -15.52
N SER A 17 -18.02 35.76 -14.42
CA SER A 17 -16.71 35.11 -14.44
C SER A 17 -16.87 33.66 -14.92
N PRO A 18 -15.98 33.15 -15.79
CA PRO A 18 -16.06 31.79 -16.33
C PRO A 18 -15.65 30.74 -15.27
N PRO A 19 -16.02 29.46 -15.47
CA PRO A 19 -15.68 28.38 -14.54
C PRO A 19 -14.18 28.07 -14.61
N PHE A 20 -13.52 27.98 -13.44
CA PHE A 20 -12.15 27.48 -13.36
C PHE A 20 -12.11 25.97 -13.68
N PRO A 21 -11.05 25.51 -14.38
CA PRO A 21 -10.98 24.15 -14.90
C PRO A 21 -10.65 23.13 -13.81
N SER A 22 -11.18 21.92 -13.99
CA SER A 22 -10.86 20.71 -13.24
C SER A 22 -9.35 20.50 -13.03
N PRO A 23 -8.88 20.03 -11.86
CA PRO A 23 -7.48 19.69 -11.67
C PRO A 23 -7.14 18.45 -12.51
N GLN A 24 -6.41 18.68 -13.60
CA GLN A 24 -5.81 17.64 -14.41
C GLN A 24 -4.74 16.91 -13.59
N ARG A 25 -4.78 15.58 -13.65
CA ARG A 25 -3.81 14.64 -13.06
C ARG A 25 -2.36 15.13 -13.22
N ARG A 26 -1.68 15.44 -12.11
CA ARG A 26 -0.21 15.53 -12.10
C ARG A 26 0.37 14.12 -12.13
N VAL A 27 1.10 13.81 -13.19
CA VAL A 27 1.87 12.57 -13.34
C VAL A 27 3.04 12.57 -12.35
N ALA A 28 3.05 11.64 -11.40
CA ALA A 28 4.13 11.43 -10.45
C ALA A 28 5.46 11.16 -11.18
N VAL A 29 6.51 11.85 -10.75
CA VAL A 29 7.88 11.66 -11.26
C VAL A 29 8.51 10.55 -10.42
N SER A 30 8.82 9.41 -11.04
CA SER A 30 9.49 8.30 -10.37
C SER A 30 10.90 8.73 -9.92
N TYR A 31 11.14 8.74 -8.60
CA TYR A 31 12.49 8.74 -8.05
C TYR A 31 12.80 7.32 -7.60
N ASP A 32 13.79 6.68 -8.23
CA ASP A 32 14.24 5.35 -7.81
C ASP A 32 15.03 5.47 -6.50
N PRO A 33 14.70 4.68 -5.46
CA PRO A 33 15.31 4.78 -4.14
C PRO A 33 16.82 4.48 -4.14
N PRO A 34 17.57 5.03 -3.16
CA PRO A 34 19.01 4.79 -3.04
C PRO A 34 19.33 3.31 -2.75
N LEU A 35 20.47 2.82 -3.25
CA LEU A 35 20.92 1.45 -3.01
C LEU A 35 21.31 1.24 -1.53
N ASN A 36 20.91 0.11 -0.93
CA ASN A 36 21.32 -0.26 0.43
C ASN A 36 22.86 -0.46 0.51
N PRO A 37 23.54 -0.04 1.60
CA PRO A 37 24.99 -0.21 1.78
C PRO A 37 25.56 -1.61 1.52
N LYS A 38 24.83 -2.68 1.85
CA LYS A 38 25.26 -4.06 1.57
C LYS A 38 25.22 -4.37 0.07
N GLN A 39 24.11 -4.04 -0.58
CA GLN A 39 23.93 -4.21 -2.02
C GLN A 39 24.97 -3.40 -2.80
N ARG A 40 25.26 -2.18 -2.35
CA ARG A 40 26.30 -1.32 -2.92
C ARG A 40 27.66 -2.01 -2.93
N ARG A 41 28.11 -2.54 -1.77
CA ARG A 41 29.40 -3.25 -1.66
C ARG A 41 29.47 -4.49 -2.55
N GLU A 42 28.38 -5.27 -2.61
CA GLU A 42 28.30 -6.46 -3.46
C GLU A 42 28.37 -6.12 -4.95
N LEU A 43 27.68 -5.06 -5.37
CA LEU A 43 27.69 -4.59 -6.76
C LEU A 43 29.03 -3.92 -7.12
N GLU A 44 29.68 -3.21 -6.20
CA GLU A 44 31.00 -2.62 -6.42
C GLU A 44 32.07 -3.73 -6.57
N ALA A 45 32.02 -4.77 -5.75
CA ALA A 45 32.89 -5.94 -5.89
C ALA A 45 32.68 -6.64 -7.23
N ALA A 46 31.42 -6.83 -7.64
CA ALA A 46 31.06 -7.45 -8.91
C ALA A 46 31.48 -6.59 -10.11
N LEU A 47 31.29 -5.28 -10.04
CA LEU A 47 31.75 -4.34 -11.06
C LEU A 47 33.27 -4.42 -11.22
N ASN A 48 34.02 -4.52 -10.13
CA ASN A 48 35.48 -4.64 -10.17
C ASN A 48 35.97 -5.96 -10.76
N ALA A 49 35.18 -7.04 -10.63
CA ALA A 49 35.49 -8.34 -11.18
C ALA A 49 35.20 -8.48 -12.69
N LEU A 50 34.48 -7.52 -13.30
CA LEU A 50 34.17 -7.56 -14.74
C LEU A 50 35.38 -7.26 -15.63
N PRO A 51 35.47 -7.87 -16.82
CA PRO A 51 36.43 -7.49 -17.85
C PRO A 51 36.36 -6.00 -18.18
N LYS A 52 37.50 -5.40 -18.53
CA LYS A 52 37.60 -3.96 -18.84
C LYS A 52 36.55 -3.50 -19.86
N LYS A 53 36.34 -4.29 -20.92
CA LYS A 53 35.35 -4.02 -21.97
C LYS A 53 33.92 -3.89 -21.44
N ASP A 54 33.52 -4.72 -20.49
CA ASP A 54 32.16 -4.74 -19.95
C ASP A 54 31.93 -3.62 -18.92
N ARG A 55 32.97 -3.31 -18.13
CA ARG A 55 32.96 -2.11 -17.28
C ARG A 55 32.80 -0.86 -18.13
N ASP A 56 33.61 -0.69 -19.18
CA ASP A 56 33.57 0.48 -20.06
C ASP A 56 32.17 0.63 -20.70
N ARG A 57 31.56 -0.48 -21.16
CA ARG A 57 30.18 -0.52 -21.66
C ARG A 57 29.16 -0.01 -20.62
N LEU A 58 29.25 -0.48 -19.37
CA LEU A 58 28.35 -0.05 -18.29
C LEU A 58 28.53 1.43 -17.94
N PHE A 59 29.76 1.92 -17.89
CA PHE A 59 30.06 3.34 -17.67
C PHE A 59 29.54 4.23 -18.79
N ASP A 60 29.64 3.80 -20.05
CA ASP A 60 29.12 4.54 -21.20
C ASP A 60 27.59 4.55 -21.23
N ALA A 61 26.95 3.43 -20.90
CA ALA A 61 25.49 3.36 -20.74
C ALA A 61 25.00 4.27 -19.60
N ALA A 62 25.67 4.24 -18.45
CA ALA A 62 25.36 5.10 -17.31
C ALA A 62 25.52 6.60 -17.64
N ARG A 63 26.56 6.98 -18.40
CA ARG A 63 26.76 8.36 -18.86
C ARG A 63 25.62 8.83 -19.76
N ARG A 64 25.17 7.99 -20.69
CA ARG A 64 24.03 8.30 -21.58
C ARG A 64 22.75 8.49 -20.79
N GLN A 65 22.40 7.54 -19.92
CA GLN A 65 21.18 7.62 -19.11
C GLN A 65 21.19 8.80 -18.13
N ARG A 66 22.32 9.07 -17.49
CA ARG A 66 22.49 10.24 -16.61
C ARG A 66 22.38 11.55 -17.38
N SER A 67 22.93 11.64 -18.60
CA SER A 67 22.79 12.81 -19.47
C SER A 67 21.33 13.04 -19.86
N ASP A 68 20.60 11.98 -20.23
CA ASP A 68 19.19 12.08 -20.61
C ASP A 68 18.29 12.43 -19.42
N ALA A 69 18.57 11.87 -18.24
CA ALA A 69 17.90 12.25 -17.00
C ALA A 69 18.15 13.74 -16.65
N GLN A 70 19.39 14.22 -16.83
CA GLN A 70 19.72 15.64 -16.63
C GLN A 70 19.05 16.55 -17.67
N LYS A 71 18.96 16.13 -18.94
CA LYS A 71 18.22 16.86 -19.98
C LYS A 71 16.73 16.93 -19.66
N ARG A 72 16.12 15.82 -19.22
CA ARG A 72 14.71 15.79 -18.76
C ARG A 72 14.49 16.71 -17.56
N ARG A 73 15.40 16.73 -16.58
CA ARG A 73 15.37 17.67 -15.45
C ARG A 73 15.48 19.13 -15.90
N ARG A 74 16.39 19.43 -16.84
CA ARG A 74 16.58 20.78 -17.41
C ARG A 74 15.38 21.25 -18.23
N ALA A 75 14.76 20.36 -19.01
CA ALA A 75 13.52 20.63 -19.74
C ALA A 75 12.37 20.95 -18.78
N LYS A 76 12.24 20.20 -17.68
CA LYS A 76 11.23 20.40 -16.65
C LYS A 76 11.44 21.68 -15.82
N SER A 77 12.69 22.11 -15.63
CA SER A 77 13.03 23.39 -14.96
C SER A 77 12.84 24.63 -15.85
N ARG A 78 12.53 24.46 -17.14
CA ARG A 78 12.28 25.55 -18.10
C ARG A 78 10.79 25.83 -18.31
N GLU A 79 9.90 24.98 -17.78
CA GLU A 79 8.46 25.26 -17.74
C GLU A 79 8.19 26.26 -16.60
N THR A 80 7.91 27.51 -16.97
CA THR A 80 7.45 28.55 -16.04
C THR A 80 5.93 28.48 -15.96
N ILE A 81 5.41 28.25 -14.76
CA ILE A 81 4.00 28.51 -14.42
C ILE A 81 4.06 29.74 -13.49
N ASP A 82 3.37 30.82 -13.87
CA ASP A 82 3.26 32.08 -13.11
C ASP A 82 4.59 32.78 -12.74
N GLY A 83 5.60 32.71 -13.61
CA GLY A 83 6.81 33.54 -13.48
C GLY A 83 7.84 33.09 -12.43
N GLU A 84 7.57 32.03 -11.66
CA GLU A 84 8.52 31.46 -10.70
C GLU A 84 9.16 30.17 -11.22
N ARG A 85 10.48 30.04 -10.98
CA ARG A 85 11.28 28.88 -11.38
C ARG A 85 11.05 27.72 -10.41
N VAL A 86 10.33 26.69 -10.85
CA VAL A 86 10.17 25.44 -10.09
C VAL A 86 11.42 24.56 -10.29
N GLY A 87 12.28 24.46 -9.27
CA GLY A 87 13.42 23.54 -9.31
C GLY A 87 14.33 23.59 -8.09
N GLY A 88 14.11 22.68 -7.14
CA GLY A 88 15.04 22.42 -6.04
C GLY A 88 16.38 21.87 -6.53
N LYS A 89 17.50 22.39 -6.00
CA LYS A 89 18.86 21.92 -6.29
C LYS A 89 19.15 20.58 -5.60
N SER A 90 18.52 19.50 -6.03
CA SER A 90 18.96 18.16 -5.63
C SER A 90 20.22 17.78 -6.41
N ARG A 91 21.31 17.44 -5.72
CA ARG A 91 22.57 17.02 -6.36
C ARG A 91 22.27 15.78 -7.23
N PRO A 92 22.72 15.72 -8.50
CA PRO A 92 22.52 14.53 -9.31
C PRO A 92 23.25 13.35 -8.68
N ASP A 93 22.62 12.17 -8.66
CA ASP A 93 23.24 10.95 -8.15
C ASP A 93 24.64 10.75 -8.77
N PRO A 94 25.63 10.29 -7.99
CA PRO A 94 26.96 9.95 -8.49
C PRO A 94 26.87 8.98 -9.68
N LEU A 95 27.77 9.11 -10.67
CA LEU A 95 27.78 8.22 -11.84
C LEU A 95 27.89 6.74 -11.45
N ILE A 96 28.60 6.45 -10.36
CA ILE A 96 28.77 5.09 -9.86
C ILE A 96 27.43 4.45 -9.48
N ASP A 97 26.47 5.19 -8.93
CA ASP A 97 25.18 4.63 -8.53
C ASP A 97 24.34 4.22 -9.76
N TRP A 98 24.46 4.95 -10.88
CA TRP A 98 23.87 4.56 -12.16
C TRP A 98 24.50 3.27 -12.72
N VAL A 99 25.83 3.13 -12.59
CA VAL A 99 26.55 1.93 -13.04
C VAL A 99 26.14 0.71 -12.22
N LEU A 100 26.05 0.84 -10.89
CA LEU A 100 25.66 -0.26 -10.00
C LEU A 100 24.21 -0.72 -10.25
N ARG A 101 23.30 0.21 -10.57
CA ARG A 101 21.91 -0.12 -10.95
C ARG A 101 21.84 -0.91 -12.26
N LEU A 102 22.57 -0.48 -13.29
CA LEU A 102 22.66 -1.22 -14.55
C LEU A 102 23.22 -2.63 -14.37
N LEU A 103 24.27 -2.76 -13.55
CA LEU A 103 24.84 -4.06 -13.22
C LEU A 103 23.84 -4.95 -12.47
N ALA A 104 23.04 -4.39 -11.57
CA ALA A 104 21.99 -5.12 -10.87
C ALA A 104 20.90 -5.63 -11.83
N GLU A 105 20.51 -4.82 -12.82
CA GLU A 105 19.58 -5.23 -13.88
C GLU A 105 20.15 -6.32 -14.78
N GLU A 106 21.40 -6.20 -15.22
CA GLU A 106 22.05 -7.20 -16.07
C GLU A 106 22.24 -8.54 -15.33
N ARG A 107 22.59 -8.53 -14.04
CA ARG A 107 22.69 -9.76 -13.24
C ARG A 107 21.33 -10.44 -13.03
N LYS A 108 20.25 -9.65 -12.85
CA LYS A 108 18.87 -10.17 -12.83
C LYS A 108 18.50 -10.84 -14.16
N ARG A 109 18.94 -10.29 -15.30
CA ARG A 109 18.71 -10.86 -16.64
C ARG A 109 19.58 -12.10 -16.91
N GLY A 110 20.85 -12.12 -16.47
CA GLY A 110 21.74 -13.26 -16.66
C GLY A 110 21.34 -14.50 -15.85
N HIS A 111 20.83 -14.32 -14.62
CA HIS A 111 20.29 -15.43 -13.82
C HIS A 111 19.00 -16.01 -14.42
N SER A 112 18.22 -15.21 -15.16
CA SER A 112 17.13 -15.77 -15.96
C SER A 112 17.65 -16.62 -17.13
N GLU A 113 18.66 -16.15 -17.88
CA GLU A 113 19.14 -16.81 -19.11
C GLU A 113 19.87 -18.15 -18.92
N GLU A 114 20.71 -18.33 -17.89
CA GLU A 114 21.37 -19.62 -17.63
C GLU A 114 20.38 -20.71 -17.17
N SER A 115 19.24 -20.30 -16.59
CA SER A 115 18.13 -21.18 -16.21
C SER A 115 17.25 -21.57 -17.41
N HIS A 116 17.38 -20.89 -18.56
CA HIS A 116 16.49 -21.03 -19.72
C HIS A 116 16.89 -22.13 -20.70
N HIS A 117 18.07 -22.75 -20.57
CA HIS A 117 18.59 -23.62 -21.64
C HIS A 117 18.06 -25.07 -21.67
N ALA A 118 17.04 -25.44 -20.88
CA ALA A 118 16.49 -26.81 -20.86
C ALA A 118 14.95 -26.95 -20.98
N THR A 119 14.18 -25.89 -21.20
CA THR A 119 12.72 -26.03 -21.46
C THR A 119 12.31 -25.11 -22.60
N GLN A 120 11.78 -25.70 -23.67
CA GLN A 120 11.34 -24.97 -24.86
C GLN A 120 10.27 -23.92 -24.48
N SER A 121 10.40 -22.71 -25.02
CA SER A 121 9.56 -21.54 -24.74
C SER A 121 8.07 -21.71 -25.08
N SER A 122 7.66 -22.83 -25.70
CA SER A 122 6.26 -23.11 -26.09
C SER A 122 5.36 -23.55 -24.93
N ASP A 123 5.93 -23.95 -23.79
CA ASP A 123 5.18 -24.62 -22.72
C ASP A 123 4.94 -23.71 -21.50
N LEU A 124 5.36 -22.44 -21.58
CA LEU A 124 5.28 -21.48 -20.48
C LEU A 124 4.06 -20.58 -20.61
N HIS A 125 3.28 -20.52 -19.54
CA HIS A 125 2.04 -19.76 -19.47
C HIS A 125 2.08 -18.80 -18.28
N GLU A 126 1.39 -17.67 -18.41
CA GLU A 126 1.23 -16.71 -17.32
C GLU A 126 -0.15 -16.85 -16.68
N GLY A 127 -0.20 -16.64 -15.37
CA GLY A 127 -1.48 -16.62 -14.66
C GLY A 127 -1.39 -15.98 -13.29
N LEU A 128 -2.57 -15.69 -12.73
CA LEU A 128 -2.75 -15.12 -11.42
C LEU A 128 -2.76 -16.24 -10.37
N VAL A 129 -1.94 -16.12 -9.33
CA VAL A 129 -1.97 -17.03 -8.18
C VAL A 129 -3.20 -16.71 -7.34
N ILE A 130 -4.18 -17.60 -7.32
CA ILE A 130 -5.47 -17.41 -6.64
C ILE A 130 -5.60 -18.20 -5.33
N GLY A 131 -4.65 -19.09 -5.04
CA GLY A 131 -4.63 -19.85 -3.80
C GLY A 131 -3.31 -20.57 -3.60
N LEU A 132 -2.94 -20.77 -2.34
CA LEU A 132 -1.67 -21.39 -1.97
C LEU A 132 -1.85 -22.47 -0.89
N THR A 133 -1.13 -23.57 -1.06
CA THR A 133 -0.94 -24.63 -0.06
C THR A 133 0.56 -24.91 0.11
N ARG A 134 0.93 -25.84 0.98
CA ARG A 134 2.35 -26.18 1.26
C ARG A 134 3.16 -26.70 0.08
N ARG A 135 2.56 -27.17 -1.01
CA ARG A 135 3.31 -27.69 -2.17
C ARG A 135 2.71 -27.28 -3.51
N TRP A 136 1.59 -26.58 -3.49
CA TRP A 136 0.80 -26.29 -4.66
C TRP A 136 0.30 -24.85 -4.64
N ALA A 137 0.31 -24.23 -5.82
CA ALA A 137 -0.42 -23.03 -6.12
C ALA A 137 -1.62 -23.37 -7.01
N ARG A 138 -2.72 -22.63 -6.84
CA ARG A 138 -3.81 -22.59 -7.82
C ARG A 138 -3.61 -21.34 -8.66
N VAL A 139 -3.41 -21.51 -9.96
CA VAL A 139 -3.09 -20.42 -10.89
C VAL A 139 -4.21 -20.28 -11.90
N ARG A 140 -4.77 -19.08 -12.06
CA ARG A 140 -5.81 -18.75 -13.05
C ARG A 140 -5.15 -18.07 -14.25
N PRO A 141 -5.04 -18.73 -15.41
CA PRO A 141 -4.60 -18.08 -16.64
C PRO A 141 -5.66 -17.07 -17.11
N ASP A 142 -5.25 -16.09 -17.89
CA ASP A 142 -6.18 -15.09 -18.41
C ASP A 142 -7.20 -15.76 -19.36
N GLY A 143 -8.49 -15.68 -19.03
CA GLY A 143 -9.58 -16.24 -19.84
C GLY A 143 -9.75 -17.77 -19.76
N ALA A 144 -9.05 -18.46 -18.86
CA ALA A 144 -9.15 -19.91 -18.69
C ALA A 144 -9.45 -20.33 -17.25
N GLU A 145 -9.85 -21.59 -17.10
CA GLU A 145 -10.11 -22.19 -15.78
C GLU A 145 -8.82 -22.31 -14.95
N PRO A 146 -8.92 -22.20 -13.61
CA PRO A 146 -7.74 -22.32 -12.76
C PRO A 146 -7.11 -23.72 -12.79
N VAL A 147 -5.78 -23.76 -12.89
CA VAL A 147 -4.96 -24.97 -12.93
C VAL A 147 -4.22 -25.13 -11.58
N GLY A 148 -4.10 -26.37 -11.12
CA GLY A 148 -3.24 -26.71 -9.98
C GLY A 148 -1.80 -26.86 -10.43
N CYS A 149 -0.88 -26.10 -9.84
CA CYS A 149 0.54 -26.12 -10.18
C CYS A 149 1.38 -26.48 -8.95
N ARG A 150 2.30 -27.43 -9.08
CA ARG A 150 3.32 -27.72 -8.07
C ARG A 150 4.24 -26.51 -7.91
N LEU A 151 4.66 -26.25 -6.68
CA LEU A 151 5.71 -25.26 -6.42
C LEU A 151 7.08 -25.91 -6.62
N SER A 152 8.01 -25.19 -7.26
CA SER A 152 9.41 -25.59 -7.32
C SER A 152 10.03 -25.71 -5.94
N ALA A 153 11.08 -26.52 -5.79
CA ALA A 153 11.72 -26.76 -4.49
C ALA A 153 12.19 -25.45 -3.83
N ASP A 154 12.66 -24.49 -4.63
CA ASP A 154 13.07 -23.17 -4.15
C ASP A 154 11.88 -22.37 -3.61
N LEU A 155 10.77 -22.30 -4.37
CA LEU A 155 9.55 -21.61 -3.94
C LEU A 155 8.85 -22.32 -2.76
N ALA A 156 8.98 -23.65 -2.68
CA ALA A 156 8.40 -24.46 -1.62
C ALA A 156 9.20 -24.37 -0.30
N SER A 157 10.52 -24.23 -0.36
CA SER A 157 11.39 -24.20 0.83
C SER A 157 11.38 -22.86 1.57
N ARG A 158 11.12 -21.74 0.87
CA ARG A 158 11.12 -20.37 1.41
C ARG A 158 9.71 -19.79 1.64
N GLN A 159 8.71 -20.65 1.80
CA GLN A 159 7.30 -20.28 1.71
C GLN A 159 6.88 -19.06 2.53
N GLN A 160 6.12 -18.20 1.84
CA GLN A 160 5.42 -16.97 2.25
C GLN A 160 6.13 -15.64 1.94
N SER A 161 7.38 -15.63 1.50
CA SER A 161 8.00 -14.37 0.98
C SER A 161 8.15 -14.39 -0.54
N ASP A 162 8.45 -15.55 -1.12
CA ASP A 162 8.74 -15.68 -2.56
C ASP A 162 7.50 -15.91 -3.44
N ILE A 163 6.37 -16.36 -2.88
CA ILE A 163 5.08 -16.46 -3.58
C ILE A 163 3.91 -16.18 -2.62
N ALA A 164 2.93 -15.43 -3.10
CA ALA A 164 1.73 -15.01 -2.36
C ALA A 164 0.50 -15.00 -3.27
N VAL A 165 -0.70 -15.04 -2.66
CA VAL A 165 -1.94 -14.84 -3.42
C VAL A 165 -1.96 -13.45 -4.03
N GLY A 166 -2.35 -13.36 -5.30
CA GLY A 166 -2.30 -12.14 -6.09
C GLY A 166 -1.01 -11.98 -6.92
N ASP A 167 0.00 -12.83 -6.73
CA ASP A 167 1.16 -12.84 -7.63
C ASP A 167 0.76 -13.20 -9.06
N ARG A 168 1.41 -12.57 -10.05
CA ARG A 168 1.45 -13.14 -11.40
C ARG A 168 2.63 -14.08 -11.48
N ALA A 169 2.42 -15.27 -12.02
CA ALA A 169 3.43 -16.32 -12.09
C ALA A 169 3.49 -16.93 -13.48
N VAL A 170 4.68 -17.40 -13.84
CA VAL A 170 4.90 -18.22 -15.02
C VAL A 170 4.90 -19.68 -14.58
N PHE A 171 4.11 -20.51 -15.26
CA PHE A 171 3.99 -21.93 -14.98
C PHE A 171 4.05 -22.76 -16.28
N THR A 172 4.41 -24.04 -16.15
CA THR A 172 4.47 -24.97 -17.30
C THR A 172 3.12 -25.63 -17.55
N THR A 173 2.77 -25.89 -18.81
CA THR A 173 1.75 -26.89 -19.18
C THR A 173 2.48 -28.16 -19.62
N GLN A 174 2.57 -29.17 -18.76
CA GLN A 174 3.20 -30.44 -19.13
C GLN A 174 2.14 -31.45 -19.58
N THR A 175 2.46 -32.21 -20.62
CA THR A 175 1.68 -33.35 -21.10
C THR A 175 1.88 -34.59 -20.23
N ASP A 176 3.08 -34.74 -19.64
CA ASP A 176 3.46 -35.82 -18.72
C ASP A 176 3.96 -35.22 -17.39
N GLY A 177 3.07 -35.13 -16.39
CA GLY A 177 3.38 -34.61 -15.05
C GLY A 177 2.48 -33.46 -14.61
N ASP A 178 2.66 -33.01 -13.38
CA ASP A 178 1.90 -31.89 -12.82
C ASP A 178 2.52 -30.55 -13.30
N PRO A 179 1.71 -29.58 -13.78
CA PRO A 179 2.14 -28.20 -14.05
C PRO A 179 2.98 -27.64 -12.91
N GLU A 180 4.05 -26.91 -13.18
CA GLU A 180 4.93 -26.35 -12.15
C GLU A 180 5.03 -24.83 -12.26
N VAL A 181 4.96 -24.13 -11.12
CA VAL A 181 5.29 -22.69 -11.05
C VAL A 181 6.79 -22.54 -11.14
N VAL A 182 7.24 -21.93 -12.24
CA VAL A 182 8.66 -21.72 -12.55
C VAL A 182 9.17 -20.46 -11.87
N ARG A 183 8.41 -19.37 -11.95
CA ARG A 183 8.80 -18.08 -11.36
C ARG A 183 7.62 -17.18 -11.07
N VAL A 184 7.82 -16.26 -10.13
CA VAL A 184 6.91 -15.15 -9.83
C VAL A 184 7.38 -13.90 -10.55
N LEU A 185 6.46 -13.16 -11.17
CA LEU A 185 6.71 -11.89 -11.85
C LEU A 185 6.83 -10.74 -10.83
N PRO A 186 7.47 -9.60 -11.20
CA PRO A 186 7.62 -8.47 -10.29
C PRO A 186 6.29 -7.97 -9.71
N ARG A 187 6.28 -7.73 -8.40
CA ARG A 187 5.12 -7.23 -7.66
C ARG A 187 5.01 -5.72 -7.79
N ARG A 188 3.79 -5.21 -8.02
CA ARG A 188 3.50 -3.77 -7.97
C ARG A 188 3.25 -3.30 -6.54
N THR A 189 2.59 -4.14 -5.75
CA THR A 189 2.22 -3.85 -4.36
C THR A 189 2.34 -5.10 -3.52
N VAL A 190 2.55 -4.91 -2.22
CA VAL A 190 2.82 -5.99 -1.26
C VAL A 190 2.11 -5.68 0.05
N LEU A 191 1.43 -6.67 0.62
CA LEU A 191 1.05 -6.65 2.03
C LEU A 191 1.81 -7.71 2.79
N SER A 192 2.56 -7.25 3.78
CA SER A 192 3.42 -8.09 4.61
C SER A 192 3.01 -8.08 6.07
N ARG A 193 3.32 -9.16 6.78
CA ARG A 193 3.15 -9.26 8.23
C ARG A 193 4.42 -9.80 8.88
N PRO A 194 4.67 -9.50 10.17
CA PRO A 194 5.77 -10.13 10.88
C PRO A 194 5.57 -11.65 10.95
N ASP A 195 6.65 -12.41 10.79
CA ASP A 195 6.65 -13.85 10.97
C ASP A 195 6.34 -14.17 12.45
N PRO A 196 5.34 -15.02 12.75
CA PRO A 196 5.06 -15.44 14.11
C PRO A 196 6.25 -16.09 14.83
N ARG A 197 7.21 -16.64 14.08
CA ARG A 197 8.41 -17.32 14.63
C ARG A 197 9.58 -16.37 14.81
N ASP A 198 9.69 -15.35 13.96
CA ASP A 198 10.71 -14.31 14.06
C ASP A 198 10.11 -12.96 13.65
N PRO A 199 9.66 -12.15 14.62
CA PRO A 199 9.07 -10.84 14.36
C PRO A 199 9.99 -9.87 13.60
N ARG A 200 11.30 -10.17 13.46
CA ARG A 200 12.26 -9.40 12.66
C ARG A 200 12.22 -9.74 11.18
N THR A 201 11.48 -10.78 10.80
CA THR A 201 11.30 -11.20 9.41
C THR A 201 9.88 -10.94 8.97
N GLU A 202 9.71 -10.45 7.75
CA GLU A 202 8.39 -10.25 7.15
C GLU A 202 8.03 -11.38 6.20
N ARG A 203 6.73 -11.68 6.18
CA ARG A 203 6.11 -12.62 5.26
C ARG A 203 5.06 -11.89 4.44
N VAL A 204 5.17 -12.04 3.13
CA VAL A 204 4.20 -11.51 2.18
C VAL A 204 2.92 -12.34 2.28
N VAL A 205 1.86 -11.67 2.70
CA VAL A 205 0.53 -12.26 2.83
C VAL A 205 -0.16 -12.26 1.47
N ALA A 206 -0.03 -11.15 0.74
CA ALA A 206 -0.70 -10.92 -0.52
C ALA A 206 0.08 -9.92 -1.38
N ALA A 207 -0.07 -10.03 -2.69
CA ALA A 207 0.63 -9.21 -3.67
C ALA A 207 -0.33 -8.64 -4.71
N ASN A 208 0.10 -7.58 -5.39
CA ASN A 208 -0.63 -6.91 -6.46
C ASN A 208 -2.07 -6.51 -6.07
N ILE A 209 -2.23 -6.11 -4.81
CA ILE A 209 -3.45 -5.52 -4.27
C ILE A 209 -3.57 -4.09 -4.77
N ASP A 210 -4.74 -3.75 -5.34
CA ASP A 210 -5.06 -2.38 -5.73
C ASP A 210 -5.55 -1.55 -4.53
N ALA A 211 -6.38 -2.16 -3.66
CA ALA A 211 -6.98 -1.46 -2.53
C ALA A 211 -7.04 -2.31 -1.25
N VAL A 212 -6.84 -1.67 -0.10
CA VAL A 212 -6.97 -2.32 1.21
C VAL A 212 -8.08 -1.68 1.99
N VAL A 213 -9.10 -2.47 2.32
CA VAL A 213 -10.29 -2.02 3.04
C VAL A 213 -10.07 -2.19 4.54
N ILE A 214 -9.81 -1.09 5.23
CA ILE A 214 -9.74 -1.02 6.69
C ILE A 214 -11.16 -0.98 7.24
N VAL A 215 -11.63 -2.13 7.70
CA VAL A 215 -12.96 -2.27 8.30
C VAL A 215 -12.91 -1.86 9.76
N VAL A 216 -13.76 -0.89 10.09
CA VAL A 216 -13.94 -0.38 11.45
C VAL A 216 -15.40 -0.44 11.85
N SER A 217 -15.68 -0.37 13.14
CA SER A 217 -17.02 -0.30 13.71
C SER A 217 -17.08 0.88 14.68
N LEU A 218 -18.26 1.48 14.84
CA LEU A 218 -18.45 2.62 15.75
C LEU A 218 -18.68 2.18 17.19
N VAL A 219 -19.46 1.11 17.35
CA VAL A 219 -20.00 0.70 18.65
C VAL A 219 -19.25 -0.52 19.19
N SER A 220 -19.12 -1.57 18.39
CA SER A 220 -18.55 -2.84 18.86
C SER A 220 -17.74 -3.55 17.77
N PRO A 221 -16.39 -3.59 17.90
CA PRO A 221 -15.57 -2.80 18.84
C PRO A 221 -15.56 -1.30 18.47
N PRO A 222 -15.24 -0.39 19.41
CA PRO A 222 -15.14 1.04 19.13
C PRO A 222 -13.97 1.38 18.19
N LEU A 223 -14.05 2.55 17.55
CA LEU A 223 -12.98 3.08 16.71
C LEU A 223 -11.68 3.22 17.50
N HIS A 224 -10.59 2.68 16.93
CA HIS A 224 -9.25 2.75 17.50
C HIS A 224 -8.29 3.46 16.52
N PRO A 225 -8.20 4.80 16.55
CA PRO A 225 -7.43 5.60 15.58
C PRO A 225 -6.01 5.10 15.35
N ARG A 226 -5.28 4.78 16.43
CA ARG A 226 -3.91 4.26 16.34
C ARG A 226 -3.77 2.99 15.51
N LEU A 227 -4.79 2.14 15.51
CA LEU A 227 -4.77 0.90 14.72
C LEU A 227 -5.06 1.20 13.25
N ILE A 228 -5.95 2.16 12.98
CA ILE A 228 -6.23 2.65 11.61
C ILE A 228 -4.95 3.25 11.03
N ASP A 229 -4.31 4.17 11.75
CA ASP A 229 -3.04 4.80 11.36
C ASP A 229 -1.95 3.77 11.07
N ARG A 230 -1.81 2.74 11.91
CA ARG A 230 -0.86 1.65 11.67
C ARG A 230 -1.15 0.91 10.37
N TYR A 231 -2.43 0.62 10.07
CA TYR A 231 -2.80 0.02 8.79
C TYR A 231 -2.47 0.95 7.64
N LEU A 232 -2.78 2.25 7.75
CA LEU A 232 -2.49 3.24 6.71
C LEU A 232 -1.00 3.28 6.39
N VAL A 233 -0.14 3.31 7.40
CA VAL A 233 1.32 3.29 7.21
C VAL A 233 1.77 2.02 6.48
N ALA A 234 1.27 0.85 6.89
CA ALA A 234 1.63 -0.41 6.23
C ALA A 234 1.11 -0.50 4.78
N ILE A 235 -0.07 0.06 4.52
CA ILE A 235 -0.70 0.09 3.20
C ILE A 235 0.07 1.02 2.26
N GLU A 236 0.44 2.21 2.74
CA GLU A 236 1.23 3.20 2.00
C GLU A 236 2.61 2.64 1.65
N HIS A 237 3.30 2.04 2.63
CA HIS A 237 4.57 1.34 2.40
C HIS A 237 4.44 0.20 1.39
N GLY A 238 3.32 -0.54 1.43
CA GLY A 238 2.99 -1.60 0.49
C GLY A 238 2.56 -1.12 -0.91
N GLY A 239 2.34 0.18 -1.10
CA GLY A 239 1.94 0.82 -2.35
C GLY A 239 0.47 0.60 -2.76
N ALA A 240 -0.38 0.09 -1.86
CA ALA A 240 -1.81 -0.11 -2.14
C ALA A 240 -2.64 1.11 -1.70
N VAL A 241 -3.86 1.25 -2.22
CA VAL A 241 -4.74 2.37 -1.87
C VAL A 241 -5.59 2.04 -0.63
N PRO A 242 -5.52 2.81 0.47
CA PRO A 242 -6.37 2.56 1.64
C PRO A 242 -7.81 3.03 1.41
N ILE A 243 -8.78 2.30 1.98
CA ILE A 243 -10.19 2.69 2.08
C ILE A 243 -10.66 2.36 3.48
N ILE A 244 -11.22 3.31 4.22
CA ILE A 244 -11.83 3.07 5.52
C ILE A 244 -13.31 2.73 5.29
N ALA A 245 -13.72 1.52 5.66
CA ALA A 245 -15.11 1.08 5.63
C ALA A 245 -15.68 1.02 7.04
N VAL A 246 -16.60 1.92 7.36
CA VAL A 246 -17.30 1.98 8.64
C VAL A 246 -18.50 1.05 8.57
N ASN A 247 -18.36 -0.14 9.16
CA ASN A 247 -19.43 -1.12 9.25
C ASN A 247 -20.27 -0.91 10.51
N LYS A 248 -21.46 -1.53 10.54
CA LYS A 248 -22.43 -1.42 11.64
C LYS A 248 -22.85 0.02 11.93
N ALA A 249 -22.88 0.86 10.89
CA ALA A 249 -23.28 2.26 11.02
C ALA A 249 -24.74 2.41 11.50
N ASP A 250 -25.56 1.38 11.27
CA ASP A 250 -26.93 1.23 11.75
C ASP A 250 -27.07 1.11 13.27
N LEU A 251 -26.00 0.73 14.00
CA LEU A 251 -26.03 0.63 15.46
C LEU A 251 -25.84 1.97 16.17
N ALA A 252 -25.49 3.02 15.44
CA ALA A 252 -25.34 4.37 15.97
C ALA A 252 -26.63 5.18 15.76
N ASP A 253 -27.03 5.93 16.76
CA ASP A 253 -28.03 6.98 16.62
C ASP A 253 -27.45 8.19 15.86
N ALA A 254 -28.28 9.23 15.63
CA ALA A 254 -27.87 10.42 14.88
C ALA A 254 -26.66 11.12 15.51
N ASP A 255 -26.58 11.14 16.85
CA ASP A 255 -25.47 11.74 17.59
C ASP A 255 -24.20 10.90 17.50
N GLY A 256 -24.31 9.57 17.60
CA GLY A 256 -23.21 8.64 17.40
C GLY A 256 -22.64 8.67 15.99
N LEU A 257 -23.50 8.83 14.98
CA LEU A 257 -23.07 8.94 13.58
C LEU A 257 -22.33 10.27 13.34
N ARG A 258 -22.83 11.38 13.88
CA ARG A 258 -22.17 12.69 13.82
C ARG A 258 -20.81 12.67 14.53
N ALA A 259 -20.75 12.07 15.73
CA ALA A 259 -19.48 11.90 16.45
C ALA A 259 -18.49 11.01 15.68
N ALA A 260 -18.98 10.00 14.96
CA ALA A 260 -18.15 9.17 14.11
C ALA A 260 -17.58 9.93 12.91
N GLU A 261 -18.42 10.74 12.25
CA GLU A 261 -17.99 11.61 11.15
C GLU A 261 -16.91 12.58 11.60
N GLU A 262 -17.07 13.21 12.76
CA GLU A 262 -16.06 14.09 13.35
C GLU A 262 -14.76 13.34 13.64
N ARG A 263 -14.83 12.17 14.28
CA ARG A 263 -13.64 11.33 14.56
C ARG A 263 -12.94 10.81 13.31
N LEU A 264 -13.66 10.70 12.19
CA LEU A 264 -13.13 10.22 10.91
C LEU A 264 -12.76 11.35 9.95
N SER A 265 -13.11 12.60 10.26
CA SER A 265 -12.77 13.78 9.47
C SER A 265 -11.27 13.91 9.20
N PRO A 266 -10.34 13.63 10.15
CA PRO A 266 -8.91 13.77 9.87
C PRO A 266 -8.42 12.88 8.73
N TYR A 267 -9.03 11.70 8.55
CA TYR A 267 -8.68 10.80 7.47
C TYR A 267 -9.21 11.30 6.13
N ARG A 268 -10.42 11.88 6.11
CA ARG A 268 -11.01 12.48 4.91
C ARG A 268 -10.19 13.69 4.46
N ASP A 269 -9.78 14.53 5.40
CA ASP A 269 -8.96 15.72 5.15
C ASP A 269 -7.57 15.33 4.62
N ALA A 270 -7.02 14.21 5.09
CA ALA A 270 -5.82 13.59 4.54
C ALA A 270 -6.03 12.88 3.17
N GLY A 271 -7.23 12.99 2.57
CA GLY A 271 -7.55 12.41 1.26
C GLY A 271 -7.88 10.92 1.26
N ILE A 272 -8.03 10.30 2.43
CA ILE A 272 -8.34 8.87 2.57
C ILE A 272 -9.86 8.66 2.43
N PRO A 273 -10.32 7.80 1.50
CA PRO A 273 -11.73 7.50 1.36
C PRO A 273 -12.34 6.86 2.61
N VAL A 274 -13.42 7.46 3.12
CA VAL A 274 -14.24 6.90 4.20
C VAL A 274 -15.64 6.60 3.65
N VAL A 275 -16.05 5.34 3.72
CA VAL A 275 -17.37 4.87 3.28
C VAL A 275 -18.12 4.23 4.44
N PHE A 276 -19.40 4.53 4.56
CA PHE A 276 -20.27 3.88 5.54
C PHE A 276 -20.95 2.69 4.87
N CYS A 277 -20.97 1.57 5.59
CA CYS A 277 -21.49 0.31 5.11
C CYS A 277 -22.42 -0.33 6.14
N LYS A 278 -23.35 -1.14 5.64
CA LYS A 278 -24.19 -2.03 6.44
C LYS A 278 -24.04 -3.45 5.92
N ALA A 279 -23.79 -4.38 6.82
CA ALA A 279 -23.79 -5.81 6.53
C ALA A 279 -24.28 -6.56 7.76
N HIS A 280 -25.60 -6.73 7.83
CA HIS A 280 -26.26 -7.40 8.94
C HIS A 280 -26.48 -8.88 8.59
N PRO A 281 -25.74 -9.83 9.19
CA PRO A 281 -25.83 -11.24 8.81
C PRO A 281 -27.21 -11.84 9.09
N GLU A 282 -27.85 -11.43 10.19
CA GLU A 282 -29.09 -12.05 10.68
C GLU A 282 -30.35 -11.58 9.94
N THR A 283 -30.45 -10.28 9.64
CA THR A 283 -31.60 -9.71 8.91
C THR A 283 -31.40 -9.76 7.39
N GLY A 284 -30.16 -9.93 6.92
CA GLY A 284 -29.80 -9.86 5.50
C GLY A 284 -29.72 -8.44 4.95
N GLU A 285 -30.01 -7.41 5.75
CA GLU A 285 -29.88 -6.01 5.35
C GLU A 285 -28.43 -5.66 5.03
N ARG A 286 -28.23 -5.04 3.86
CA ARG A 286 -26.90 -4.65 3.40
C ARG A 286 -26.94 -3.37 2.58
N ASP A 287 -25.95 -2.54 2.82
CA ASP A 287 -25.59 -1.41 1.95
C ASP A 287 -24.08 -1.36 1.85
N VAL A 288 -23.58 -1.75 0.68
CA VAL A 288 -22.16 -1.74 0.33
C VAL A 288 -21.95 -1.05 -1.03
N SER A 289 -22.90 -0.22 -1.45
CA SER A 289 -22.92 0.40 -2.78
C SER A 289 -21.69 1.28 -3.03
N ALA A 290 -21.42 2.22 -2.11
CA ALA A 290 -20.25 3.10 -2.16
C ALA A 290 -18.91 2.33 -2.06
N LEU A 291 -18.89 1.24 -1.29
CA LEU A 291 -17.72 0.36 -1.21
C LEU A 291 -17.50 -0.37 -2.54
N ARG A 292 -18.56 -0.98 -3.10
CA ARG A 292 -18.52 -1.70 -4.39
C ARG A 292 -17.99 -0.79 -5.49
N GLU A 293 -18.50 0.44 -5.61
CA GLU A 293 -18.06 1.39 -6.63
C GLU A 293 -16.54 1.64 -6.60
N ARG A 294 -15.94 1.64 -5.41
CA ARG A 294 -14.49 1.80 -5.23
C ARG A 294 -13.68 0.53 -5.49
N LEU A 295 -14.32 -0.64 -5.54
CA LEU A 295 -13.67 -1.95 -5.66
C LEU A 295 -13.85 -2.61 -7.02
N VAL A 296 -14.85 -2.21 -7.83
CA VAL A 296 -15.07 -2.76 -9.19
C VAL A 296 -13.78 -2.78 -10.00
N GLY A 297 -13.48 -3.94 -10.60
CA GLY A 297 -12.29 -4.18 -11.42
C GLY A 297 -10.95 -4.28 -10.65
N ARG A 298 -10.98 -4.21 -9.31
CA ARG A 298 -9.78 -4.16 -8.46
C ARG A 298 -9.58 -5.43 -7.65
N THR A 299 -8.33 -5.69 -7.30
CA THR A 299 -7.93 -6.64 -6.27
C THR A 299 -7.92 -5.95 -4.91
N CYS A 300 -8.61 -6.50 -3.92
CA CYS A 300 -8.67 -5.94 -2.58
C CYS A 300 -8.49 -6.96 -1.47
N ALA A 301 -8.03 -6.49 -0.31
CA ALA A 301 -7.96 -7.24 0.94
C ALA A 301 -8.70 -6.49 2.06
N PHE A 302 -9.26 -7.24 3.01
CA PHE A 302 -9.98 -6.68 4.16
C PHE A 302 -9.16 -6.81 5.44
N VAL A 303 -8.99 -5.70 6.15
CA VAL A 303 -8.19 -5.60 7.37
C VAL A 303 -8.99 -4.93 8.48
N GLY A 304 -8.57 -5.07 9.73
CA GLY A 304 -9.31 -4.51 10.87
C GLY A 304 -9.41 -5.47 12.05
N HIS A 305 -9.84 -4.93 13.20
CA HIS A 305 -9.96 -5.68 14.45
C HIS A 305 -10.91 -6.89 14.33
N SER A 306 -10.79 -7.87 15.22
CA SER A 306 -11.79 -8.95 15.31
C SER A 306 -13.17 -8.36 15.67
N GLY A 307 -14.25 -8.89 15.08
CA GLY A 307 -15.62 -8.47 15.40
C GLY A 307 -16.15 -7.22 14.68
N VAL A 308 -15.31 -6.50 13.92
CA VAL A 308 -15.75 -5.33 13.10
C VAL A 308 -16.62 -5.71 11.89
N GLY A 309 -16.66 -6.99 11.52
CA GLY A 309 -17.48 -7.51 10.41
C GLY A 309 -16.79 -7.55 9.04
N LYS A 310 -15.48 -7.85 8.98
CA LYS A 310 -14.73 -8.05 7.72
C LYS A 310 -15.39 -9.09 6.80
N SER A 311 -15.60 -10.31 7.31
CA SER A 311 -16.26 -11.39 6.57
C SER A 311 -17.70 -11.02 6.21
N SER A 312 -18.41 -10.31 7.08
CA SER A 312 -19.77 -9.86 6.85
C SER A 312 -19.84 -8.88 5.67
N LEU A 313 -18.92 -7.91 5.58
CA LEU A 313 -18.83 -7.00 4.44
C LEU A 313 -18.45 -7.72 3.15
N ALA A 314 -17.50 -8.65 3.21
CA ALA A 314 -17.15 -9.45 2.04
C ALA A 314 -18.35 -10.27 1.54
N ASN A 315 -19.09 -10.95 2.42
CA ASN A 315 -20.32 -11.65 2.08
C ASN A 315 -21.44 -10.70 1.62
N ALA A 316 -21.45 -9.44 2.04
CA ALA A 316 -22.39 -8.44 1.55
C ALA A 316 -22.05 -7.98 0.11
N LEU A 317 -20.78 -8.06 -0.31
CA LEU A 317 -20.39 -7.89 -1.71
C LEU A 317 -20.85 -9.08 -2.57
N ASP A 318 -20.76 -10.30 -2.06
CA ASP A 318 -21.33 -11.46 -2.72
C ASP A 318 -21.67 -12.55 -1.68
N PRO A 319 -22.96 -12.87 -1.49
CA PRO A 319 -23.38 -13.89 -0.52
C PRO A 319 -22.85 -15.30 -0.83
N THR A 320 -22.43 -15.56 -2.08
CA THR A 320 -21.89 -16.86 -2.50
C THR A 320 -20.49 -17.12 -1.96
N LEU A 321 -19.77 -16.09 -1.48
CA LEU A 321 -18.45 -16.25 -0.87
C LEU A 321 -18.47 -17.12 0.38
N ARG A 322 -19.56 -17.05 1.16
CA ARG A 322 -19.79 -17.84 2.38
C ARG A 322 -18.59 -17.81 3.34
N LEU A 323 -17.91 -16.67 3.46
CA LEU A 323 -16.83 -16.50 4.43
C LEU A 323 -17.40 -16.59 5.84
N GLU A 324 -16.67 -17.20 6.76
CA GLU A 324 -17.13 -17.38 8.15
C GLU A 324 -17.32 -16.03 8.86
N THR A 325 -18.55 -15.73 9.31
CA THR A 325 -18.93 -14.49 10.02
C THR A 325 -19.13 -14.72 11.53
N GLY A 326 -18.08 -14.57 12.35
CA GLY A 326 -18.19 -14.37 13.82
C GLY A 326 -18.61 -15.57 14.71
N ALA A 327 -18.25 -15.46 16.00
CA ALA A 327 -18.46 -16.35 17.16
C ALA A 327 -18.05 -17.84 17.10
N VAL A 328 -17.83 -18.46 15.93
CA VAL A 328 -17.28 -19.84 15.84
C VAL A 328 -15.75 -19.84 15.87
N ARG A 329 -15.17 -19.05 16.79
CA ARG A 329 -13.96 -19.47 17.51
C ARG A 329 -14.39 -19.85 18.92
N GLY A 330 -15.38 -20.75 18.99
CA GLY A 330 -15.61 -21.55 20.18
C GLY A 330 -14.29 -22.21 20.54
N GLN A 331 -13.98 -22.20 21.84
CA GLN A 331 -12.82 -22.86 22.39
C GLN A 331 -12.88 -24.36 22.10
N ASP A 332 -12.41 -24.80 20.94
CA ASP A 332 -12.01 -26.19 20.78
C ASP A 332 -10.68 -26.37 21.49
N LEU A 333 -10.83 -26.75 22.77
CA LEU A 333 -9.80 -27.11 23.74
C LEU A 333 -8.94 -28.32 23.33
N ARG A 334 -8.82 -28.64 22.04
CA ARG A 334 -7.90 -29.64 21.51
C ARG A 334 -7.43 -29.25 20.10
N GLY A 335 -6.25 -28.64 20.05
CA GLY A 335 -5.26 -28.74 18.98
C GLY A 335 -5.70 -28.78 17.50
N ARG A 336 -5.16 -27.82 16.75
CA ARG A 336 -4.50 -28.08 15.45
C ARG A 336 -5.37 -28.14 14.20
N HIS A 337 -6.29 -27.20 14.01
CA HIS A 337 -6.72 -26.80 12.66
C HIS A 337 -6.76 -25.27 12.55
N THR A 338 -5.65 -24.70 12.09
CA THR A 338 -5.59 -23.31 11.63
C THR A 338 -5.83 -23.34 10.13
N THR A 339 -6.98 -22.87 9.65
CA THR A 339 -7.26 -22.68 8.22
C THR A 339 -6.23 -21.69 7.68
N THR A 340 -5.17 -22.20 7.05
CA THR A 340 -3.87 -21.52 6.85
C THR A 340 -3.63 -21.13 5.39
N SER A 341 -4.59 -21.34 4.51
CA SER A 341 -4.48 -20.98 3.10
C SER A 341 -5.22 -19.67 2.83
N SER A 342 -4.47 -18.62 2.48
CA SER A 342 -5.04 -17.45 1.82
C SER A 342 -5.62 -17.88 0.47
N ALA A 343 -6.78 -17.32 0.13
CA ALA A 343 -7.47 -17.59 -1.13
C ALA A 343 -8.00 -16.28 -1.73
N MET A 344 -8.05 -16.23 -3.06
CA MET A 344 -8.69 -15.17 -3.81
C MET A 344 -10.08 -15.63 -4.22
N HIS A 345 -11.05 -14.79 -3.93
CA HIS A 345 -12.42 -14.94 -4.34
C HIS A 345 -12.78 -13.91 -5.40
N PHE A 346 -13.80 -14.24 -6.19
CA PHE A 346 -14.23 -13.46 -7.33
C PHE A 346 -15.67 -13.06 -7.15
N VAL A 347 -15.92 -11.75 -7.13
CA VAL A 347 -17.25 -11.17 -7.02
C VAL A 347 -17.62 -10.60 -8.39
N PRO A 348 -18.61 -11.18 -9.09
CA PRO A 348 -19.07 -10.70 -10.37
C PRO A 348 -19.64 -9.27 -10.27
N ASP A 349 -19.29 -8.42 -11.23
CA ASP A 349 -19.90 -7.12 -11.45
C ASP A 349 -19.89 -6.81 -12.96
N PRO A 350 -20.98 -6.30 -13.56
CA PRO A 350 -21.04 -6.02 -14.99
C PRO A 350 -19.96 -5.05 -15.51
N ARG A 351 -19.40 -4.23 -14.62
CA ARG A 351 -18.36 -3.24 -14.95
C ARG A 351 -16.93 -3.78 -14.75
N GLY A 352 -16.78 -4.96 -14.15
CA GLY A 352 -15.50 -5.59 -13.88
C GLY A 352 -15.47 -6.35 -12.55
N GLU A 353 -15.00 -7.59 -12.59
CA GLU A 353 -14.84 -8.48 -11.43
C GLU A 353 -14.06 -7.81 -10.28
N ILE A 354 -14.58 -7.93 -9.06
CA ILE A 354 -13.88 -7.57 -7.84
C ILE A 354 -13.16 -8.82 -7.34
N ARG A 355 -11.86 -8.72 -7.07
CA ARG A 355 -11.04 -9.85 -6.59
C ARG A 355 -10.75 -9.66 -5.11
N VAL A 356 -11.32 -10.48 -4.24
CA VAL A 356 -11.19 -10.37 -2.78
C VAL A 356 -10.18 -11.40 -2.28
N ILE A 357 -9.08 -10.94 -1.70
CA ILE A 357 -8.11 -11.82 -1.03
C ILE A 357 -8.52 -11.98 0.43
N ASP A 358 -8.86 -13.20 0.83
CA ASP A 358 -9.07 -13.56 2.22
C ASP A 358 -7.73 -13.90 2.89
N THR A 359 -7.40 -13.14 3.93
CA THR A 359 -6.16 -13.29 4.70
C THR A 359 -6.48 -13.67 6.15
N PRO A 360 -6.98 -14.89 6.40
CA PRO A 360 -7.39 -15.31 7.72
C PRO A 360 -6.21 -15.26 8.71
N GLY A 361 -6.42 -14.60 9.84
CA GLY A 361 -5.44 -14.55 10.94
C GLY A 361 -4.34 -13.51 10.81
N VAL A 362 -4.38 -12.60 9.82
CA VAL A 362 -3.54 -11.39 9.86
C VAL A 362 -4.15 -10.41 10.86
N ARG A 363 -3.53 -10.31 12.05
CA ARG A 363 -3.98 -9.40 13.11
C ARG A 363 -3.38 -8.00 12.95
N TYR A 364 -2.13 -7.95 12.51
CA TYR A 364 -1.36 -6.72 12.29
C TYR A 364 -0.47 -6.90 11.06
N PHE A 365 -0.33 -5.84 10.25
CA PHE A 365 0.68 -5.79 9.20
C PHE A 365 1.99 -5.27 9.78
N GLY A 366 3.08 -5.69 9.16
CA GLY A 366 4.44 -5.39 9.63
C GLY A 366 4.77 -3.93 9.39
N LEU A 367 5.50 -3.35 10.33
CA LEU A 367 6.25 -2.11 10.11
C LEU A 367 7.76 -2.42 10.09
N ALA A 368 8.16 -3.70 10.03
CA ALA A 368 9.53 -4.12 10.29
C ALA A 368 10.48 -3.70 9.16
N ASP A 369 9.95 -3.58 7.94
CA ASP A 369 10.69 -3.07 6.79
C ASP A 369 10.66 -1.54 6.66
N ILE A 370 9.99 -0.82 7.57
CA ILE A 370 9.89 0.66 7.55
C ILE A 370 10.96 1.26 8.47
N THR A 371 11.80 2.14 7.94
CA THR A 371 12.76 2.89 8.75
C THR A 371 12.11 4.12 9.40
N PRO A 372 12.64 4.61 10.55
CA PRO A 372 12.19 5.86 11.15
C PRO A 372 12.16 7.06 10.18
N ASP A 373 13.13 7.13 9.26
CA ASP A 373 13.24 8.21 8.26
C ASP A 373 12.18 8.10 7.14
N GLU A 374 11.68 6.90 6.87
CA GLU A 374 10.63 6.66 5.87
C GLU A 374 9.24 6.97 6.42
N LEU A 375 9.02 6.80 7.73
CA LEU A 375 7.71 6.94 8.36
C LEU A 375 7.04 8.28 8.06
N ARG A 376 7.80 9.39 7.98
CA ARG A 376 7.24 10.72 7.69
C ARG A 376 6.54 10.82 6.33
N TRP A 377 6.93 9.97 5.38
CA TRP A 377 6.32 9.93 4.05
C TRP A 377 5.06 9.07 4.00
N MET A 378 4.77 8.33 5.07
CA MET A 378 3.61 7.43 5.17
C MET A 378 2.34 8.14 5.68
N PHE A 379 2.44 9.45 5.96
CA PHE A 379 1.34 10.32 6.36
C PHE A 379 1.08 11.32 5.22
N PRO A 380 0.03 11.12 4.39
CA PRO A 380 -0.23 11.95 3.21
C PRO A 380 -0.27 13.45 3.52
N GLU A 381 -0.86 13.82 4.65
CA GLU A 381 -0.97 15.20 5.10
C GLU A 381 0.38 15.85 5.49
N PHE A 382 1.45 15.07 5.66
CA PHE A 382 2.80 15.60 5.94
C PHE A 382 3.59 15.87 4.67
N VAL A 383 3.31 15.15 3.58
CA VAL A 383 4.18 15.08 2.40
C VAL A 383 4.41 16.46 1.77
N ASP A 384 3.36 17.25 1.61
CA ASP A 384 3.46 18.59 1.02
C ASP A 384 4.11 19.58 2.00
N LEU A 385 3.77 19.50 3.29
CA LEU A 385 4.31 20.38 4.34
C LEU A 385 5.78 20.08 4.68
N ALA A 386 6.25 18.86 4.45
CA ALA A 386 7.62 18.47 4.71
C ALA A 386 8.63 19.30 3.87
N TRP A 387 8.20 19.83 2.72
CA TRP A 387 9.01 20.69 1.87
C TRP A 387 9.20 22.11 2.44
N ASP A 388 8.30 22.55 3.31
CA ASP A 388 8.34 23.86 3.96
C ASP A 388 9.10 23.83 5.31
N CYS A 389 9.57 22.66 5.72
CA CYS A 389 10.42 22.54 6.90
C CYS A 389 11.75 23.30 6.71
N LYS A 390 12.21 23.96 7.78
CA LYS A 390 13.52 24.63 7.82
C LYS A 390 14.69 23.68 7.50
N PHE A 391 14.57 22.41 7.87
CA PHE A 391 15.59 21.38 7.69
C PHE A 391 15.11 20.33 6.69
N THR A 392 15.98 19.94 5.75
CA THR A 392 15.66 18.98 4.68
C THR A 392 15.52 17.54 5.18
N ASP A 393 16.13 17.24 6.31
CA ASP A 393 16.11 15.93 6.99
C ASP A 393 15.19 15.92 8.22
N CYS A 394 14.33 16.94 8.37
CA CYS A 394 13.39 17.08 9.49
C CYS A 394 12.58 15.81 9.76
N THR A 395 12.69 15.27 10.97
CA THR A 395 11.91 14.14 11.50
C THR A 395 10.59 14.57 12.14
N HIS A 396 10.27 15.87 12.07
CA HIS A 396 9.04 16.47 12.57
C HIS A 396 8.79 16.25 14.06
N GLU A 397 9.82 16.07 14.87
CA GLU A 397 9.71 15.77 16.30
C GLU A 397 10.26 16.93 17.13
N HIS A 398 11.58 17.09 17.15
CA HIS A 398 12.27 18.05 18.01
C HIS A 398 12.74 19.29 17.26
N GLU A 399 12.72 19.28 15.93
CA GLU A 399 13.35 20.32 15.10
C GLU A 399 12.64 21.68 15.22
N PRO A 400 13.39 22.80 15.36
CA PRO A 400 12.81 24.13 15.32
C PRO A 400 12.43 24.54 13.89
N GLY A 401 11.30 25.24 13.71
CA GLY A 401 10.84 25.64 12.36
C GLY A 401 10.35 24.47 11.50
N CYS A 402 9.80 23.43 12.13
CA CYS A 402 9.11 22.34 11.44
C CYS A 402 7.71 22.79 11.00
N ALA A 403 7.44 22.77 9.69
CA ALA A 403 6.15 23.15 9.13
C ALA A 403 5.02 22.20 9.56
N VAL A 404 5.30 20.89 9.69
CA VAL A 404 4.32 19.91 10.20
C VAL A 404 3.89 20.26 11.64
N LYS A 405 4.84 20.62 12.53
CA LYS A 405 4.49 21.04 13.90
C LYS A 405 3.71 22.34 13.94
N ALA A 406 4.03 23.29 13.06
CA ALA A 406 3.26 24.52 12.93
C ALA A 406 1.82 24.23 12.47
N ALA A 407 1.65 23.39 11.44
CA ALA A 407 0.35 22.95 10.96
C ALA A 407 -0.48 22.20 12.02
N VAL A 408 0.16 21.42 12.90
CA VAL A 408 -0.51 20.82 14.07
C VAL A 408 -0.96 21.89 15.07
N ALA A 409 -0.11 22.88 15.36
CA ALA A 409 -0.45 23.98 16.27
C ALA A 409 -1.58 24.87 15.74
N ASP A 410 -1.64 25.05 14.42
CA ASP A 410 -2.66 25.83 13.72
C ASP A 410 -3.95 25.04 13.45
N GLY A 411 -4.00 23.75 13.81
CA GLY A 411 -5.16 22.88 13.64
C GLY A 411 -5.38 22.38 12.21
N LEU A 412 -4.43 22.58 11.30
CA LEU A 412 -4.46 22.06 9.92
C LEU A 412 -4.18 20.55 9.87
N ILE A 413 -3.39 20.05 10.82
CA ILE A 413 -3.21 18.61 11.05
C ILE A 413 -3.83 18.25 12.40
N ALA A 414 -4.69 17.24 12.40
CA ALA A 414 -5.29 16.74 13.63
C ALA A 414 -4.21 16.20 14.60
N SER A 415 -4.23 16.67 15.85
CA SER A 415 -3.27 16.27 16.89
C SER A 415 -3.19 14.75 17.07
N VAL A 416 -4.32 14.04 17.00
CA VAL A 416 -4.38 12.58 17.12
C VAL A 416 -3.52 11.86 16.06
N ARG A 417 -3.44 12.38 14.83
CA ARG A 417 -2.64 11.80 13.75
C ARG A 417 -1.15 12.01 14.02
N TYR A 418 -0.78 13.21 14.44
CA TYR A 418 0.60 13.55 14.81
C TYR A 418 1.08 12.79 16.06
N GLU A 419 0.22 12.59 17.06
CA GLU A 419 0.52 11.76 18.23
C GLU A 419 0.79 10.30 17.85
N THR A 420 0.00 9.74 16.92
CA THR A 420 0.27 8.38 16.43
C THR A 420 1.60 8.34 15.68
N TYR A 421 1.91 9.34 14.85
CA TYR A 421 3.20 9.44 14.16
C TYR A 421 4.38 9.35 15.14
N LEU A 422 4.39 10.18 16.19
CA LEU A 422 5.47 10.18 17.19
C LEU A 422 5.61 8.83 17.91
N ARG A 423 4.49 8.16 18.20
CA ARG A 423 4.50 6.83 18.83
C ARG A 423 5.07 5.76 17.91
N LEU A 424 4.67 5.77 16.64
CA LEU A 424 5.20 4.84 15.64
C LEU A 424 6.70 5.09 15.39
N LEU A 425 7.12 6.36 15.41
CA LEU A 425 8.53 6.74 15.27
C LEU A 425 9.37 6.14 16.41
N GLU A 426 8.88 6.25 17.65
CA GLU A 426 9.54 5.65 18.82
C GLU A 426 9.52 4.11 18.79
N GLU A 427 8.43 3.50 18.32
CA GLU A 427 8.33 2.05 18.12
C GLU A 427 9.41 1.55 17.15
N LEU A 428 9.58 2.22 16.01
CA LEU A 428 10.58 1.88 15.00
C LEU A 428 12.02 2.07 15.52
N ARG A 429 12.28 3.11 16.31
CA ARG A 429 13.61 3.36 16.90
C ARG A 429 13.97 2.31 17.97
N THR A 430 13.01 1.92 18.80
CA THR A 430 13.26 0.99 19.92
C THR A 430 13.17 -0.47 19.51
N GLY A 431 12.53 -0.77 18.37
CA GLY A 431 12.26 -2.13 17.91
C GLY A 431 11.35 -2.93 18.85
N LYS A 432 10.77 -2.27 19.86
CA LYS A 432 9.79 -2.88 20.75
C LYS A 432 8.42 -2.65 20.14
N PRO A 433 7.61 -3.70 19.89
CA PRO A 433 6.20 -3.48 19.58
C PRO A 433 5.59 -2.68 20.74
N PRO A 434 4.50 -1.93 20.51
CA PRO A 434 3.81 -1.25 21.59
C PRO A 434 3.54 -2.29 22.68
N GLY A 435 3.83 -1.95 23.94
CA GLY A 435 3.44 -2.78 25.08
C GLY A 435 2.01 -3.23 24.83
N GLU A 436 1.80 -4.55 24.81
CA GLU A 436 0.63 -5.20 24.25
C GLU A 436 -0.63 -4.35 24.45
N ILE A 437 -1.36 -4.04 23.37
CA ILE A 437 -2.81 -3.80 23.50
C ILE A 437 -3.44 -5.16 23.81
N THR A 438 -3.05 -5.74 24.94
CA THR A 438 -3.83 -6.71 25.71
C THR A 438 -4.69 -5.92 26.67
N GLU A 439 -5.47 -4.97 26.16
CA GLU A 439 -6.81 -4.86 26.70
C GLU A 439 -7.57 -6.11 26.22
N ARG A 440 -7.30 -7.24 26.90
CA ARG A 440 -8.39 -8.15 27.17
C ARG A 440 -9.38 -7.31 27.97
N ILE A 441 -10.32 -6.69 27.27
CA ILE A 441 -11.58 -6.27 27.86
C ILE A 441 -12.22 -7.58 28.32
N ARG A 442 -11.86 -8.02 29.54
CA ARG A 442 -12.73 -8.93 30.28
C ARG A 442 -14.03 -8.13 30.43
N PRO A 443 -15.20 -8.70 30.10
CA PRO A 443 -16.44 -8.11 30.56
C PRO A 443 -16.31 -7.89 32.08
N PRO A 444 -16.82 -6.77 32.63
CA PRO A 444 -16.88 -6.61 34.07
C PRO A 444 -17.51 -7.88 34.65
N ARG A 445 -16.86 -8.46 35.66
CA ARG A 445 -17.51 -9.53 36.44
C ARG A 445 -18.76 -8.89 37.04
N GLU A 446 -19.91 -9.42 36.68
CA GLU A 446 -21.12 -9.23 37.48
C GLU A 446 -20.82 -9.90 38.83
N ASP A 447 -20.65 -9.07 39.86
CA ASP A 447 -20.74 -9.48 41.26
C ASP A 447 -22.18 -9.30 41.75
#